data_AF-A0A1L9SH84-F1
#
_entry.id   AF-A0A1L9SH84-F1
#
_cell.length_a   1.000
_cell.length_b   1.000
_cell.length_c   1.000
_cell.angle_alpha   90.00
_cell.angle_beta   90.00
_cell.angle_gamma   90.00
#
_symmetry.space_group_name_H-M   'P 1'
#
loop_
_entity.id
_entity.type
_entity.pdbx_description
1 polymer ?
#
loop_
_entity_poly.entity_id
_entity_poly.type
_entity_poly.pdbx_seq_one_letter_code
_entity_poly.pdbx_strand_id
1 'polypeptide(L)'
;TRPYQCTFCTDVFKSKHDWVRHEKSLHLSLESWTCAPFGPTYTDASSSLSRCVFCNSEHPSEAHLRNHRFWECQEKPCALRTFYRKDHLVQHLRLMHGVEKGSSQVEAWRSEVTHINSRCGFCMEVFTRWTDRNDHLAAHFRQGLLMKDWKGCRGLDPAVALAVENAMPPYLIGAESAGLDPFSASKRCNNDPSLGDACCLQRGETQPTPFEQLTEHLIRFVRENQATGVAVTDGSIQQEARSFVYGDADPWNQTAADNPDWLQLFKDGMGL
;
A
#
# COMPACT_ATOMS: atom_id res chain seq x y z
N THR A 1 5.28 18.64 -22.08
CA THR A 1 4.80 17.25 -21.93
C THR A 1 4.74 16.90 -20.44
N ARG A 2 4.06 15.81 -20.03
CA ARG A 2 4.04 15.29 -18.65
C ARG A 2 4.75 13.93 -18.62
N PRO A 3 6.08 13.89 -18.62
CA PRO A 3 6.83 12.66 -18.89
C PRO A 3 6.82 11.68 -17.72
N TYR A 4 6.59 12.15 -16.50
CA TYR A 4 6.66 11.33 -15.29
C TYR A 4 5.29 10.70 -15.03
N GLN A 5 5.21 9.38 -15.07
CA GLN A 5 3.99 8.62 -14.77
C GLN A 5 4.11 7.95 -13.41
N CYS A 6 3.05 8.01 -12.61
CA CYS A 6 3.02 7.32 -11.33
C CYS A 6 3.22 5.82 -11.54
N THR A 7 4.01 5.19 -10.68
CA THR A 7 4.20 3.75 -10.71
C THR A 7 3.20 3.00 -9.87
N PHE A 8 2.19 3.68 -9.30
CA PHE A 8 1.13 3.11 -8.45
C PHE A 8 -0.29 3.37 -8.97
N CYS A 9 -0.50 4.43 -9.75
CA CYS A 9 -1.78 4.75 -10.39
C CYS A 9 -1.55 5.39 -11.78
N THR A 10 -2.61 5.85 -12.43
CA THR A 10 -2.53 6.43 -13.79
C THR A 10 -2.20 7.92 -13.83
N ASP A 11 -1.91 8.55 -12.68
CA ASP A 11 -1.60 9.99 -12.61
C ASP A 11 -0.26 10.34 -13.28
N VAL A 12 -0.21 11.52 -13.92
CA VAL A 12 0.96 11.98 -14.69
C VAL A 12 1.38 13.41 -14.34
N PHE A 13 2.69 13.65 -14.32
CA PHE A 13 3.31 14.84 -13.74
C PHE A 13 4.28 15.53 -14.70
N LYS A 14 4.41 16.86 -14.53
CA LYS A 14 5.35 17.69 -15.30
C LYS A 14 6.78 17.59 -14.76
N SER A 15 6.95 17.37 -13.46
CA SER A 15 8.25 17.40 -12.79
C SER A 15 8.50 16.13 -11.98
N LYS A 16 9.79 15.75 -11.85
CA LYS A 16 10.23 14.66 -10.97
C LYS A 16 9.78 14.90 -9.52
N HIS A 17 9.88 16.15 -9.07
CA HIS A 17 9.54 16.53 -7.70
C HIS A 17 8.06 16.24 -7.38
N ASP A 18 7.14 16.60 -8.30
CA ASP A 18 5.72 16.38 -8.08
C ASP A 18 5.33 14.91 -8.10
N TRP A 19 5.92 14.14 -9.03
CA TRP A 19 5.73 12.69 -9.10
C TRP A 19 6.22 11.97 -7.83
N VAL A 20 7.45 12.27 -7.38
CA VAL A 20 8.00 11.65 -6.17
C VAL A 20 7.19 12.02 -4.93
N ARG A 21 6.74 13.28 -4.83
CA ARG A 21 5.89 13.73 -3.72
C ARG A 21 4.56 12.97 -3.72
N HIS A 22 3.94 12.82 -4.88
CA HIS A 22 2.69 12.09 -5.05
C HIS A 22 2.81 10.63 -4.61
N GLU A 23 3.88 9.92 -5.02
CA GLU A 23 4.11 8.54 -4.57
C GLU A 23 4.32 8.46 -3.06
N LYS A 24 5.10 9.37 -2.48
CA LYS A 24 5.34 9.42 -1.03
C LYS A 24 4.06 9.71 -0.23
N SER A 25 3.16 10.54 -0.75
CA SER A 25 1.98 11.00 0.01
C SER A 25 0.77 10.09 -0.14
N LEU A 26 0.52 9.52 -1.32
CA LEU A 26 -0.72 8.79 -1.60
C LEU A 26 -0.57 7.27 -1.65
N HIS A 27 0.65 6.78 -1.86
CA HIS A 27 0.88 5.37 -2.16
C HIS A 27 1.76 4.67 -1.16
N LEU A 28 2.89 5.27 -0.81
CA LEU A 28 3.85 4.67 0.11
C LEU A 28 4.47 5.74 0.99
N SER A 29 3.96 5.81 2.21
CA SER A 29 4.58 6.60 3.27
C SER A 29 5.97 6.04 3.57
N LEU A 30 7.01 6.85 3.35
CA LEU A 30 8.39 6.55 3.70
C LEU A 30 8.67 6.82 5.19
N GLU A 31 7.65 6.69 6.02
CA GLU A 31 7.73 6.90 7.46
C GLU A 31 7.26 5.63 8.14
N SER A 32 7.98 5.22 9.16
CA SER A 32 7.60 4.12 10.02
C SER A 32 7.39 4.61 11.44
N TRP A 33 6.49 3.92 12.12
CA TRP A 33 6.02 4.22 13.45
C TRP A 33 6.11 2.93 14.24
N THR A 34 7.13 2.82 15.08
CA THR A 34 7.30 1.62 15.92
C THR A 34 6.64 1.87 17.27
N CYS A 35 5.85 0.92 17.77
CA CYS A 35 5.22 1.06 19.08
C CYS A 35 6.28 1.07 20.20
N ALA A 36 6.26 2.13 21.02
CA ALA A 36 7.07 2.32 22.23
C ALA A 36 8.54 1.85 22.09
N PRO A 37 9.30 2.39 21.11
CA PRO A 37 10.64 1.91 20.78
C PRO A 37 11.67 2.23 21.87
N PHE A 38 11.39 3.24 22.70
CA PHE A 38 12.28 3.71 23.76
C PHE A 38 11.87 3.22 25.16
N GLY A 39 10.89 2.31 25.23
CA GLY A 39 10.37 1.79 26.50
C GLY A 39 9.00 2.35 26.89
N PRO A 40 8.51 1.97 28.08
CA PRO A 40 7.15 2.27 28.53
C PRO A 40 7.01 3.64 29.20
N THR A 41 8.13 4.31 29.48
CA THR A 41 8.17 5.60 30.17
C THR A 41 9.08 6.58 29.43
N TYR A 42 8.82 7.88 29.65
CA TYR A 42 9.68 8.97 29.22
C TYR A 42 9.84 9.98 30.35
N THR A 43 10.89 10.80 30.28
CA THR A 43 11.11 11.89 31.23
C THR A 43 10.52 13.18 30.65
N ASP A 44 9.60 13.81 31.38
CA ASP A 44 9.02 15.09 30.99
C ASP A 44 10.04 16.22 31.22
N ALA A 45 10.36 16.97 30.16
CA ALA A 45 11.35 18.04 30.19
C ALA A 45 10.96 19.20 31.13
N SER A 46 9.66 19.39 31.41
CA SER A 46 9.18 20.49 32.24
C SER A 46 9.22 20.19 33.74
N SER A 47 8.93 18.94 34.12
CA SER A 47 8.80 18.52 35.51
C SER A 47 9.92 17.58 35.99
N SER A 48 10.75 17.07 35.07
CA SER A 48 11.72 15.98 35.31
C SER A 48 11.11 14.69 35.87
N LEU A 49 9.79 14.52 35.78
CA LEU A 49 9.08 13.34 36.27
C LEU A 49 9.04 12.23 35.20
N SER A 50 9.09 10.99 35.65
CA SER A 50 8.87 9.80 34.80
C SER A 50 7.38 9.66 34.53
N ARG A 51 6.99 9.57 33.26
CA ARG A 51 5.58 9.47 32.84
C ARG A 51 5.38 8.29 31.90
N CYS A 52 4.20 7.68 31.95
CA CYS A 52 3.80 6.59 31.06
C CYS A 52 3.68 7.11 29.62
N VAL A 53 4.31 6.42 28.65
CA VAL A 53 4.25 6.81 27.24
C VAL A 53 2.86 6.62 26.61
N PHE A 54 1.97 5.87 27.23
CA PHE A 54 0.64 5.56 26.69
C PHE A 54 -0.44 6.53 27.18
N CYS A 55 -0.40 6.94 28.45
CA CYS A 55 -1.47 7.73 29.08
C CYS A 55 -0.97 8.95 29.88
N ASN A 56 0.34 9.22 29.93
CA ASN A 56 0.95 10.32 30.67
C ASN A 56 0.78 10.29 32.21
N SER A 57 0.37 9.15 32.77
CA SER A 57 0.38 8.94 34.22
C SER A 57 1.77 9.15 34.80
N GLU A 58 1.88 9.90 35.88
CA GLU A 58 3.13 10.13 36.62
C GLU A 58 3.54 8.88 37.38
N HIS A 59 4.84 8.63 37.45
CA HIS A 59 5.46 7.51 38.16
C HIS A 59 4.70 6.17 37.97
N PRO A 60 4.50 5.72 36.72
CA PRO A 60 3.72 4.53 36.47
C PRO A 60 4.36 3.32 37.13
N SER A 61 3.55 2.58 37.91
CA SER A 61 3.98 1.32 38.51
C SER A 61 4.04 0.20 37.47
N GLU A 62 4.75 -0.88 37.79
CA GLU A 62 4.80 -2.08 36.94
C GLU A 62 3.40 -2.66 36.67
N ALA A 63 2.51 -2.63 37.67
CA ALA A 63 1.12 -3.07 37.52
C ALA A 63 0.36 -2.21 36.49
N HIS A 64 0.59 -0.89 36.49
CA HIS A 64 0.01 0.00 35.49
C HIS A 64 0.52 -0.32 34.07
N LEU A 65 1.81 -0.58 33.90
CA LEU A 65 2.39 -0.93 32.59
C LEU A 65 1.87 -2.26 32.04
N ARG A 66 1.58 -3.23 32.93
CA ARG A 66 0.93 -4.49 32.54
C ARG A 66 -0.50 -4.29 32.03
N ASN A 67 -1.24 -3.31 32.55
CA ASN A 67 -2.58 -3.00 32.03
C ASN A 67 -2.55 -2.48 30.59
N HIS A 68 -1.46 -1.81 30.21
CA HIS A 68 -1.21 -1.46 28.81
C HIS A 68 -0.70 -2.63 27.98
N ARG A 69 -0.52 -3.84 28.53
CA ARG A 69 0.01 -5.02 27.83
C ARG A 69 1.33 -4.73 27.10
N PHE A 70 2.17 -3.87 27.70
CA PHE A 70 3.40 -3.42 27.05
C PHE A 70 4.36 -4.60 26.78
N TRP A 71 4.57 -5.48 27.77
CA TRP A 71 5.48 -6.61 27.63
C TRP A 71 5.04 -7.62 26.57
N GLU A 72 3.75 -7.96 26.51
CA GLU A 72 3.20 -8.83 25.46
C GLU A 72 3.39 -8.23 24.05
N CYS A 73 3.31 -6.91 23.91
CA CYS A 73 3.60 -6.25 22.64
C CYS A 73 5.10 -6.24 22.32
N GLN A 74 5.95 -6.04 23.32
CA GLN A 74 7.40 -5.91 23.15
C GLN A 74 8.10 -7.24 22.84
N GLU A 75 7.54 -8.36 23.29
CA GLU A 75 8.00 -9.71 22.95
C GLU A 75 7.82 -10.02 21.44
N LYS A 76 6.92 -9.30 20.76
CA LYS A 76 6.75 -9.48 19.32
C LYS A 76 7.94 -8.88 18.55
N PRO A 77 8.35 -9.51 17.43
CA PRO A 77 9.35 -8.96 16.53
C PRO A 77 9.06 -7.50 16.16
N CYS A 78 10.11 -6.67 16.08
CA CYS A 78 10.00 -5.24 15.77
C CYS A 78 9.15 -4.97 14.51
N ALA A 79 9.29 -5.80 13.48
CA ALA A 79 8.52 -5.71 12.24
C ALA A 79 7.00 -5.85 12.45
N LEU A 80 6.55 -6.63 13.45
CA LEU A 80 5.11 -6.81 13.77
C LEU A 80 4.53 -5.71 14.65
N ARG A 81 5.37 -4.81 15.15
CA ARG A 81 4.99 -3.62 15.94
C ARG A 81 5.45 -2.32 15.29
N THR A 82 5.76 -2.37 14.00
CA THR A 82 6.12 -1.23 13.16
C THR A 82 5.04 -1.03 12.11
N PHE A 83 4.55 0.19 12.00
CA PHE A 83 3.47 0.59 11.10
C PHE A 83 3.98 1.67 10.18
N TYR A 84 3.65 1.63 8.89
CA TYR A 84 4.08 2.65 7.93
C TYR A 84 3.11 3.83 7.83
N ARG A 85 2.13 3.85 8.73
CA ARG A 85 1.07 4.83 8.81
C ARG A 85 0.73 5.13 10.27
N LYS A 86 0.63 6.42 10.59
CA LYS A 86 0.40 6.90 11.95
C LYS A 86 -0.95 6.43 12.51
N ASP A 87 -2.00 6.46 11.70
CA ASP A 87 -3.34 6.02 12.09
C ASP A 87 -3.41 4.53 12.38
N HIS A 88 -2.65 3.69 11.66
CA HIS A 88 -2.53 2.27 11.98
C HIS A 88 -1.84 2.05 13.34
N LEU A 89 -0.79 2.82 13.65
CA LEU A 89 -0.21 2.82 14.99
C LEU A 89 -1.24 3.27 16.03
N VAL A 90 -1.99 4.35 15.78
CA VAL A 90 -3.01 4.85 16.72
C VAL A 90 -4.12 3.81 16.93
N GLN A 91 -4.54 3.09 15.89
CA GLN A 91 -5.49 1.99 16.00
C GLN A 91 -4.92 0.85 16.82
N HIS A 92 -3.65 0.47 16.58
CA HIS A 92 -2.94 -0.51 17.40
C HIS A 92 -2.89 -0.08 18.87
N LEU A 93 -2.59 1.18 19.18
CA LEU A 93 -2.58 1.71 20.54
C LEU A 93 -3.96 1.62 21.22
N ARG A 94 -5.04 1.86 20.47
CA ARG A 94 -6.41 1.68 20.98
C ARG A 94 -6.70 0.21 21.30
N LEU A 95 -6.48 -0.67 20.33
CA LEU A 95 -6.87 -2.09 20.44
C LEU A 95 -5.95 -2.88 21.38
N MET A 96 -4.64 -2.67 21.28
CA MET A 96 -3.62 -3.42 22.02
C MET A 96 -3.25 -2.77 23.34
N HIS A 97 -3.29 -1.44 23.45
CA HIS A 97 -2.84 -0.74 24.66
C HIS A 97 -3.96 0.01 25.42
N GLY A 98 -5.20 0.03 24.91
CA GLY A 98 -6.32 0.71 25.57
C GLY A 98 -6.18 2.24 25.61
N VAL A 99 -5.44 2.82 24.66
CA VAL A 99 -5.16 4.26 24.61
C VAL A 99 -6.30 4.98 23.88
N GLU A 100 -7.22 5.61 24.62
CA GLU A 100 -8.39 6.28 24.03
C GLU A 100 -8.04 7.61 23.34
N LYS A 101 -7.18 8.42 23.98
CA LYS A 101 -6.69 9.70 23.45
C LYS A 101 -5.23 9.53 23.03
N GLY A 102 -4.89 10.00 21.83
CA GLY A 102 -3.54 9.84 21.28
C GLY A 102 -2.46 10.30 22.26
N SER A 103 -1.41 9.49 22.42
CA SER A 103 -0.27 9.87 23.25
C SER A 103 0.54 10.97 22.58
N SER A 104 0.95 11.97 23.36
CA SER A 104 1.83 13.05 22.90
C SER A 104 3.23 12.56 22.51
N GLN A 105 3.60 11.35 22.91
CA GLN A 105 4.89 10.74 22.58
C GLN A 105 4.92 10.02 21.23
N VAL A 106 3.76 9.82 20.60
CA VAL A 106 3.66 9.08 19.32
C VAL A 106 4.54 9.71 18.24
N GLU A 107 4.59 11.05 18.16
CA GLU A 107 5.44 11.76 17.20
C GLU A 107 6.92 11.43 17.33
N ALA A 108 7.40 11.19 18.55
CA ALA A 108 8.79 10.83 18.78
C ALA A 108 9.12 9.42 18.29
N TRP A 109 8.12 8.58 18.01
CA TRP A 109 8.30 7.20 17.54
C TRP A 109 8.36 7.09 16.02
N ARG A 110 8.22 8.22 15.32
CA ARG A 110 8.36 8.31 13.86
C ARG A 110 9.83 8.16 13.46
N SER A 111 10.07 7.34 12.44
CA SER A 111 11.37 7.19 11.78
C SER A 111 11.20 7.32 10.26
N GLU A 112 12.19 7.88 9.58
CA GLU A 112 12.19 7.90 8.12
C GLU A 112 12.75 6.59 7.56
N VAL A 113 11.96 5.94 6.70
CA VAL A 113 12.32 4.71 6.01
C VAL A 113 13.10 5.09 4.76
N THR A 114 14.43 5.01 4.87
CA THR A 114 15.34 5.30 3.75
C THR A 114 15.70 4.07 2.94
N HIS A 115 15.57 2.88 3.54
CA HIS A 115 15.94 1.60 2.94
C HIS A 115 14.68 0.81 2.59
N ILE A 116 14.40 0.70 1.29
CA ILE A 116 13.26 -0.02 0.74
C ILE A 116 13.77 -0.80 -0.46
N ASN A 117 13.66 -2.13 -0.41
CA ASN A 117 13.95 -2.94 -1.58
C ASN A 117 12.90 -2.64 -2.65
N SER A 118 13.36 -2.45 -3.88
CA SER A 118 12.51 -2.22 -5.03
C SER A 118 13.21 -2.69 -6.30
N ARG A 119 12.43 -2.87 -7.35
CA ARG A 119 12.87 -3.33 -8.67
C ARG A 119 12.30 -2.44 -9.75
N CYS A 120 13.13 -2.05 -10.70
CA CYS A 120 12.72 -1.36 -11.92
C CYS A 120 12.04 -2.34 -12.88
N GLY A 121 10.81 -2.07 -13.31
CA GLY A 121 10.12 -2.88 -14.31
C GLY A 121 10.50 -2.57 -15.75
N PHE A 122 11.33 -1.55 -16.00
CA PHE A 122 11.84 -1.25 -17.34
C PHE A 122 13.11 -2.03 -17.68
N CYS A 123 14.00 -2.23 -16.69
CA CYS A 123 15.33 -2.80 -16.90
C CYS A 123 15.75 -3.86 -15.87
N MET A 124 14.89 -4.19 -14.90
CA MET A 124 15.11 -5.19 -13.84
C MET A 124 16.18 -4.85 -12.79
N GLU A 125 16.79 -3.66 -12.83
CA GLU A 125 17.68 -3.22 -11.75
C GLU A 125 16.97 -3.18 -10.39
N VAL A 126 17.69 -3.55 -9.33
CA VAL A 126 17.20 -3.58 -7.95
C VAL A 126 17.84 -2.47 -7.13
N PHE A 127 17.06 -1.88 -6.24
CA PHE A 127 17.48 -0.78 -5.38
C PHE A 127 17.15 -1.09 -3.94
N THR A 128 18.03 -0.70 -3.03
CA THR A 128 17.80 -0.76 -1.59
C THR A 128 17.40 0.61 -1.02
N ARG A 129 17.52 1.69 -1.79
CA ARG A 129 17.17 3.05 -1.39
C ARG A 129 16.14 3.64 -2.33
N TRP A 130 15.08 4.22 -1.77
CA TRP A 130 13.96 4.76 -2.54
C TRP A 130 14.36 5.95 -3.43
N THR A 131 15.30 6.77 -2.95
CA THR A 131 15.84 7.90 -3.72
C THR A 131 16.55 7.45 -4.98
N ASP A 132 17.36 6.40 -4.89
CA ASP A 132 18.17 5.90 -6.01
C ASP A 132 17.25 5.32 -7.09
N ARG A 133 16.19 4.61 -6.66
CA ARG A 133 15.11 4.16 -7.53
C ARG A 133 14.42 5.32 -8.25
N ASN A 134 14.09 6.40 -7.55
CA ASN A 134 13.39 7.55 -8.15
C ASN A 134 14.25 8.26 -9.20
N ASP A 135 15.55 8.37 -8.94
CA ASP A 135 16.52 8.98 -9.84
C ASP A 135 16.70 8.15 -11.10
N HIS A 136 16.81 6.83 -10.93
CA HIS A 136 16.88 5.86 -12.01
C HIS A 136 15.63 5.90 -12.90
N LEU A 137 14.43 5.78 -12.33
CA LEU A 137 13.19 5.81 -13.12
C LEU A 137 12.96 7.16 -13.81
N ALA A 138 13.37 8.26 -13.18
CA ALA A 138 13.33 9.57 -13.83
C ALA A 138 14.19 9.63 -15.10
N ALA A 139 15.28 8.86 -15.19
CA ALA A 139 16.07 8.75 -16.41
C ALA A 139 15.30 8.03 -17.52
N HIS A 140 14.64 6.90 -17.20
CA HIS A 140 13.79 6.17 -18.15
C HIS A 140 12.62 7.02 -18.69
N PHE A 141 11.93 7.76 -17.82
CA PHE A 141 10.87 8.67 -18.26
C PHE A 141 11.39 9.79 -19.19
N ARG A 142 12.60 10.31 -18.94
CA ARG A 142 13.23 11.29 -19.84
C ARG A 142 13.63 10.69 -21.19
N GLN A 143 13.90 9.39 -21.24
CA GLN A 143 14.16 8.65 -22.48
C GLN A 143 12.87 8.30 -23.24
N GLY A 144 11.69 8.62 -22.68
CA GLY A 144 10.40 8.42 -23.32
C GLY A 144 9.73 7.08 -23.03
N LEU A 145 10.27 6.26 -22.12
CA LEU A 145 9.58 5.06 -21.63
C LEU A 145 8.33 5.47 -20.86
N LEU A 146 7.27 4.67 -20.99
CA LEU A 146 5.97 4.89 -20.37
C LEU A 146 5.58 3.67 -19.53
N MET A 147 4.60 3.79 -18.64
CA MET A 147 4.18 2.66 -17.78
C MET A 147 3.60 1.48 -18.56
N LYS A 148 3.17 1.66 -19.82
CA LYS A 148 2.84 0.53 -20.72
C LYS A 148 4.03 -0.40 -21.02
N ASP A 149 5.25 0.12 -20.87
CA ASP A 149 6.50 -0.60 -21.09
C ASP A 149 6.98 -1.31 -19.81
N TRP A 150 6.35 -1.06 -18.65
CA TRP A 150 6.71 -1.65 -17.36
C TRP A 150 6.34 -3.14 -17.28
N LYS A 151 7.23 -3.98 -16.71
CA LYS A 151 7.02 -5.42 -16.52
C LYS A 151 7.16 -5.89 -15.07
N GLY A 152 6.30 -6.83 -14.69
CA GLY A 152 6.17 -7.42 -13.36
C GLY A 152 6.09 -6.44 -12.18
N CYS A 153 6.23 -6.97 -10.95
CA CYS A 153 6.00 -6.21 -9.72
C CYS A 153 7.09 -5.15 -9.41
N ARG A 154 6.83 -4.34 -8.38
CA ARG A 154 7.74 -3.29 -7.87
C ARG A 154 8.92 -3.83 -7.08
N GLY A 155 8.98 -5.14 -6.81
CA GLY A 155 10.03 -5.76 -5.98
C GLY A 155 10.10 -5.25 -4.54
N LEU A 156 8.97 -4.82 -3.96
CA LEU A 156 8.90 -4.36 -2.57
C LEU A 156 8.96 -5.54 -1.60
N ASP A 157 9.60 -5.34 -0.44
CA ASP A 157 9.52 -6.30 0.67
C ASP A 157 8.05 -6.54 1.08
N PRO A 158 7.66 -7.74 1.53
CA PRO A 158 6.25 -8.04 1.84
C PRO A 158 5.61 -7.07 2.82
N ALA A 159 6.34 -6.65 3.87
CA ALA A 159 5.85 -5.70 4.86
C ALA A 159 5.62 -4.29 4.26
N VAL A 160 6.45 -3.89 3.29
CA VAL A 160 6.31 -2.61 2.58
C VAL A 160 5.18 -2.70 1.55
N ALA A 161 5.06 -3.82 0.83
CA ALA A 161 3.98 -4.06 -0.12
C ALA A 161 2.60 -4.02 0.54
N LEU A 162 2.47 -4.56 1.76
CA LEU A 162 1.24 -4.49 2.57
C LEU A 162 0.90 -3.07 3.04
N ALA A 163 1.88 -2.18 3.11
CA ALA A 163 1.69 -0.79 3.48
C ALA A 163 1.36 0.11 2.29
N VAL A 164 1.37 -0.42 1.07
CA VAL A 164 1.02 0.35 -0.14
C VAL A 164 -0.48 0.59 -0.18
N GLU A 165 -0.85 1.82 -0.55
CA GLU A 165 -2.24 2.25 -0.62
C GLU A 165 -2.60 2.89 -1.96
N ASN A 166 -3.90 2.97 -2.23
CA ASN A 166 -4.45 3.62 -3.42
C ASN A 166 -3.70 3.20 -4.69
N ALA A 167 -3.36 1.92 -4.83
CA ALA A 167 -2.47 1.45 -5.86
C ALA A 167 -3.06 0.27 -6.62
N MET A 168 -2.71 0.19 -7.89
CA MET A 168 -2.90 -0.99 -8.73
C MET A 168 -1.55 -1.64 -9.03
N PRO A 169 -1.47 -2.89 -9.53
CA PRO A 169 -0.21 -3.48 -9.98
C PRO A 169 0.46 -2.66 -11.10
N PRO A 170 1.80 -2.46 -11.09
CA PRO A 170 2.44 -1.49 -11.97
C PRO A 170 2.39 -1.89 -13.45
N TYR A 171 2.41 -3.18 -13.74
CA TYR A 171 2.30 -3.75 -15.09
C TYR A 171 0.90 -3.62 -15.70
N LEU A 172 -0.10 -3.16 -14.92
CA LEU A 172 -1.45 -2.87 -15.42
C LEU A 172 -1.68 -1.38 -15.69
N ILE A 173 -0.83 -0.49 -15.15
CA ILE A 173 -1.02 0.97 -15.24
C ILE A 173 -1.11 1.44 -16.69
N GLY A 174 -0.31 0.85 -17.59
CA GLY A 174 -0.36 1.19 -19.01
C GLY A 174 -1.73 0.91 -19.65
N ALA A 175 -2.29 -0.27 -19.41
CA ALA A 175 -3.60 -0.65 -19.96
C ALA A 175 -4.73 0.18 -19.32
N GLU A 176 -4.71 0.32 -18.00
CA GLU A 176 -5.69 1.12 -17.25
C GLU A 176 -5.71 2.58 -17.70
N SER A 177 -4.54 3.15 -18.00
CA SER A 177 -4.44 4.54 -18.46
C SER A 177 -5.15 4.82 -19.79
N ALA A 178 -5.44 3.78 -20.58
CA ALA A 178 -6.19 3.87 -21.83
C ALA A 178 -7.70 3.64 -21.66
N GLY A 179 -8.16 3.26 -20.46
CA GLY A 179 -9.57 3.02 -20.16
C GLY A 179 -10.43 4.29 -20.14
N LEU A 180 -11.76 4.11 -20.12
CA LEU A 180 -12.73 5.21 -20.09
C LEU A 180 -12.69 6.01 -18.77
N ASP A 181 -12.48 5.33 -17.65
CA ASP A 181 -12.30 5.95 -16.34
C ASP A 181 -11.06 5.39 -15.61
N PRO A 182 -9.85 5.86 -15.99
CA PRO A 182 -8.61 5.35 -15.42
C PRO A 182 -8.50 5.61 -13.92
N PHE A 183 -8.06 4.60 -13.18
CA PHE A 183 -7.80 4.73 -11.75
C PHE A 183 -6.77 5.84 -11.42
N SER A 184 -7.23 6.89 -10.74
CA SER A 184 -6.43 8.04 -10.29
C SER A 184 -6.52 8.18 -8.76
N ALA A 185 -5.38 8.09 -8.07
CA ALA A 185 -5.34 8.31 -6.63
C ALA A 185 -5.64 9.76 -6.26
N SER A 186 -5.24 10.72 -7.10
CA SER A 186 -5.55 12.14 -6.88
C SER A 186 -7.07 12.40 -6.90
N LYS A 187 -7.82 11.79 -7.84
CA LYS A 187 -9.28 11.92 -7.88
C LYS A 187 -9.96 11.29 -6.67
N ARG A 188 -9.46 10.13 -6.22
CA ARG A 188 -10.01 9.40 -5.07
C ARG A 188 -9.91 10.21 -3.77
N CYS A 189 -8.85 11.01 -3.60
CA CYS A 189 -8.71 11.90 -2.46
C CYS A 189 -9.52 13.21 -2.56
N ASN A 190 -9.87 13.69 -3.77
CA ASN A 190 -10.57 14.97 -3.97
C ASN A 190 -12.11 14.88 -3.80
N ASN A 191 -12.70 13.69 -3.87
CA ASN A 191 -14.16 13.50 -3.76
C ASN A 191 -14.71 13.52 -2.33
N ASP A 192 -13.91 13.87 -1.32
CA ASP A 192 -14.38 14.08 0.05
C ASP A 192 -14.14 15.55 0.49
N PRO A 193 -15.11 16.45 0.24
CA PRO A 193 -14.98 17.86 0.63
C PRO A 193 -15.23 18.09 2.14
N SER A 194 -15.47 17.04 2.93
CA SER A 194 -15.77 17.16 4.37
C SER A 194 -14.61 16.84 5.31
N LEU A 195 -13.45 16.41 4.79
CA LEU A 195 -12.29 16.05 5.60
C LEU A 195 -11.12 17.03 5.41
N GLY A 196 -11.09 18.07 6.23
CA GLY A 196 -9.84 18.77 6.53
C GLY A 196 -8.85 17.80 7.20
N ASP A 197 -7.63 17.72 6.67
CA ASP A 197 -6.40 17.08 7.20
C ASP A 197 -6.49 15.68 7.87
N ALA A 198 -7.64 15.00 7.79
CA ALA A 198 -7.92 13.74 8.46
C ALA A 198 -8.70 12.79 7.54
N CYS A 199 -8.11 12.41 6.40
CA CYS A 199 -8.73 11.54 5.38
C CYS A 199 -8.91 10.07 5.82
N CYS A 200 -8.75 9.71 7.10
CA CYS A 200 -8.45 8.31 7.47
C CYS A 200 -9.32 7.72 8.59
N LEU A 201 -10.46 8.33 8.92
CA LEU A 201 -11.30 7.88 10.04
C LEU A 201 -12.65 7.28 9.67
N GLN A 202 -12.91 6.90 8.42
CA GLN A 202 -14.10 6.09 8.12
C GLN A 202 -13.73 4.93 7.21
N ARG A 203 -13.78 3.72 7.76
CA ARG A 203 -14.08 2.48 7.02
C ARG A 203 -15.55 2.52 6.56
N GLY A 204 -15.97 3.61 5.93
CA GLY A 204 -17.10 3.60 5.03
C GLY A 204 -16.65 2.81 3.82
N GLU A 205 -17.46 1.85 3.40
CA GLU A 205 -17.23 0.92 2.29
C GLU A 205 -16.42 1.58 1.16
N THR A 206 -15.09 1.42 1.18
CA THR A 206 -14.27 1.82 0.05
C THR A 206 -14.68 0.89 -1.07
N GLN A 207 -15.44 1.43 -2.03
CA GLN A 207 -15.86 0.67 -3.21
C GLN A 207 -14.62 0.01 -3.80
N PRO A 208 -14.63 -1.33 -3.96
CA PRO A 208 -13.49 -2.04 -4.53
C PRO A 208 -13.20 -1.44 -5.91
N THR A 209 -11.94 -1.22 -6.21
CA THR A 209 -11.50 -0.77 -7.54
C THR A 209 -11.99 -1.75 -8.60
N PRO A 210 -12.17 -1.32 -9.86
CA PRO A 210 -12.54 -2.23 -10.95
C PRO A 210 -11.59 -3.45 -11.03
N PHE A 211 -10.30 -3.23 -10.73
CA PHE A 211 -9.30 -4.28 -10.63
C PHE A 211 -9.58 -5.28 -9.49
N GLU A 212 -9.91 -4.80 -8.29
CA GLU A 212 -10.25 -5.65 -7.14
C GLU A 212 -11.54 -6.44 -7.42
N GLN A 213 -12.56 -5.80 -8.00
CA GLN A 213 -13.81 -6.46 -8.39
C GLN A 213 -13.57 -7.58 -9.40
N LEU A 214 -12.75 -7.32 -10.44
CA LEU A 214 -12.36 -8.34 -11.42
C LEU A 214 -11.60 -9.49 -10.76
N THR A 215 -10.64 -9.17 -9.90
CA THR A 215 -9.82 -10.20 -9.22
C THR A 215 -10.68 -11.08 -8.31
N GLU A 216 -11.57 -10.49 -7.51
CA GLU A 216 -12.51 -11.21 -6.65
C GLU A 216 -13.45 -12.11 -7.47
N HIS A 217 -13.98 -11.57 -8.58
CA HIS A 217 -14.83 -12.31 -9.48
C HIS A 217 -14.13 -13.55 -10.05
N LEU A 218 -12.89 -13.39 -10.54
CA LEU A 218 -12.12 -14.49 -11.10
C LEU A 218 -11.71 -15.52 -10.03
N ILE A 219 -11.44 -15.10 -8.79
CA ILE A 219 -11.19 -16.03 -7.68
C ILE A 219 -12.40 -16.94 -7.47
N ARG A 220 -13.61 -16.37 -7.47
CA ARG A 220 -14.85 -17.15 -7.33
C ARG A 220 -15.03 -18.11 -8.50
N PHE A 221 -14.88 -17.63 -9.73
CA PHE A 221 -14.97 -18.45 -10.94
C PHE A 221 -14.02 -19.66 -10.89
N VAL A 222 -12.76 -19.45 -10.53
CA VAL A 222 -11.78 -20.55 -10.46
C VAL A 222 -12.14 -21.56 -9.38
N ARG A 223 -12.56 -21.11 -8.20
CA ARG A 223 -12.97 -22.01 -7.10
C ARG A 223 -14.17 -22.87 -7.48
N GLU A 224 -15.16 -22.29 -8.15
CA GLU A 224 -16.36 -23.00 -8.60
C GLU A 224 -16.02 -24.06 -9.66
N ASN A 225 -15.13 -23.73 -10.61
CA ASN A 225 -14.67 -24.67 -11.63
C ASN A 225 -13.82 -25.80 -11.03
N GLN A 226 -12.90 -25.47 -10.10
CA GLN A 226 -12.12 -26.48 -9.37
C GLN A 226 -13.04 -27.43 -8.55
N ALA A 227 -14.07 -26.90 -7.88
CA ALA A 227 -15.02 -27.69 -7.12
C ALA A 227 -15.88 -28.63 -7.99
N THR A 228 -16.14 -28.24 -9.24
CA THR A 228 -16.89 -29.05 -10.22
C THR A 228 -16.00 -29.95 -11.09
N GLY A 229 -14.68 -29.91 -10.90
CA GLY A 229 -13.72 -30.71 -11.66
C GLY A 229 -13.50 -30.23 -13.11
N VAL A 230 -13.94 -29.01 -13.43
CA VAL A 230 -13.72 -28.39 -14.75
C VAL A 230 -12.29 -27.83 -14.78
N ALA A 231 -11.54 -28.18 -15.83
CA ALA A 231 -10.19 -27.69 -16.02
C ALA A 231 -10.19 -26.18 -16.32
N VAL A 232 -9.56 -25.39 -15.46
CA VAL A 232 -9.38 -23.95 -15.65
C VAL A 232 -8.16 -23.71 -16.53
N THR A 233 -8.38 -23.07 -17.69
CA THR A 233 -7.32 -22.71 -18.64
C THR A 233 -7.12 -21.19 -18.70
N ASP A 234 -5.98 -20.75 -19.23
CA ASP A 234 -5.69 -19.35 -19.49
C ASP A 234 -6.81 -18.68 -20.32
N GLY A 235 -7.25 -19.37 -21.38
CA GLY A 235 -8.32 -18.90 -22.25
C GLY A 235 -9.66 -18.76 -21.52
N SER A 236 -10.00 -19.67 -20.60
CA SER A 236 -11.24 -19.55 -19.82
C SER A 236 -11.19 -18.38 -18.83
N ILE A 237 -10.03 -18.12 -18.21
CA ILE A 237 -9.87 -16.97 -17.30
C ILE A 237 -9.99 -15.65 -18.08
N GLN A 238 -9.34 -15.56 -19.24
CA GLN A 238 -9.40 -14.39 -20.11
C GLN A 238 -10.81 -14.13 -20.64
N GLN A 239 -11.51 -15.18 -21.07
CA GLN A 239 -12.88 -15.08 -21.56
C GLN A 239 -13.84 -14.61 -20.45
N GLU A 240 -13.72 -15.16 -19.25
CA GLU A 240 -14.53 -14.75 -18.10
C GLU A 240 -14.26 -13.30 -17.72
N ALA A 241 -12.99 -12.90 -17.72
CA ALA A 241 -12.58 -11.53 -17.42
C ALA A 241 -13.22 -10.51 -18.37
N ARG A 242 -13.20 -10.79 -19.69
CA ARG A 242 -13.84 -9.93 -20.69
C ARG A 242 -15.34 -9.85 -20.48
N SER A 243 -15.97 -11.01 -20.27
CA SER A 243 -17.42 -11.11 -20.06
C SER A 243 -17.87 -10.31 -18.84
N PHE A 244 -17.07 -10.33 -17.77
CA PHE A 244 -17.33 -9.54 -16.57
C PHE A 244 -17.14 -8.03 -16.77
N VAL A 245 -16.05 -7.62 -17.42
CA VAL A 245 -15.69 -6.19 -17.54
C VAL A 245 -16.52 -5.48 -18.63
N TYR A 246 -16.74 -6.14 -19.76
CA TYR A 246 -17.34 -5.55 -20.96
C TYR A 246 -18.75 -6.07 -21.26
N GLY A 247 -19.20 -7.13 -20.58
CA GLY A 247 -20.47 -7.79 -20.85
C GLY A 247 -20.45 -8.76 -22.03
N ASP A 248 -19.30 -8.95 -22.68
CA ASP A 248 -19.10 -9.89 -23.78
C ASP A 248 -17.70 -10.53 -23.76
N ALA A 249 -17.53 -11.58 -24.57
CA ALA A 249 -16.27 -12.31 -24.72
C ALA A 249 -15.45 -11.87 -25.95
N ASP A 250 -15.64 -10.64 -26.48
CA ASP A 250 -14.96 -10.19 -27.69
C ASP A 250 -13.43 -10.23 -27.49
N PRO A 251 -12.66 -10.98 -28.31
CA PRO A 251 -11.21 -11.06 -28.18
C PRO A 251 -10.46 -9.71 -28.27
N TRP A 252 -11.08 -8.68 -28.83
CA TRP A 252 -10.53 -7.32 -28.88
C TRP A 252 -10.59 -6.59 -27.54
N ASN A 253 -11.46 -7.01 -26.63
CA ASN A 253 -11.54 -6.45 -25.28
C ASN A 253 -10.34 -6.93 -24.45
N GLN A 254 -9.60 -5.97 -23.87
CA GLN A 254 -8.40 -6.25 -23.07
C GLN A 254 -8.66 -5.99 -21.60
N THR A 255 -8.33 -6.98 -20.77
CA THR A 255 -8.46 -6.94 -19.32
C THR A 255 -7.12 -7.21 -18.65
N ALA A 256 -7.09 -7.16 -17.31
CA ALA A 256 -5.91 -7.57 -16.56
C ALA A 256 -5.49 -9.03 -16.84
N ALA A 257 -6.46 -9.92 -17.15
CA ALA A 257 -6.20 -11.33 -17.46
C ALA A 257 -5.44 -11.55 -18.77
N ASP A 258 -5.41 -10.54 -19.66
CA ASP A 258 -4.66 -10.59 -20.91
C ASP A 258 -3.19 -10.20 -20.73
N ASN A 259 -2.82 -9.70 -19.55
CA ASN A 259 -1.43 -9.46 -19.20
C ASN A 259 -0.79 -10.78 -18.71
N PRO A 260 0.28 -11.28 -19.35
CA PRO A 260 0.89 -12.56 -19.01
C PRO A 260 1.50 -12.58 -17.60
N ASP A 261 2.06 -11.47 -17.12
CA ASP A 261 2.63 -11.37 -15.78
C ASP A 261 1.50 -11.45 -14.73
N TRP A 262 0.37 -10.79 -14.98
CA TRP A 262 -0.79 -10.86 -14.09
C TRP A 262 -1.35 -12.28 -14.04
N LEU A 263 -1.57 -12.88 -15.22
CA LEU A 263 -2.20 -14.19 -15.33
C LEU A 263 -1.38 -15.27 -14.63
N GLN A 264 -0.05 -15.22 -14.77
CA GLN A 264 0.83 -16.15 -14.05
C GLN A 264 0.72 -15.97 -12.53
N LEU A 265 0.82 -14.74 -12.03
CA LEU A 265 0.72 -14.48 -10.58
C LEU A 265 -0.65 -14.88 -10.02
N PHE A 266 -1.72 -14.65 -10.78
CA PHE A 266 -3.07 -15.05 -10.40
C PHE A 266 -3.19 -16.58 -10.30
N LYS A 267 -2.68 -17.31 -11.30
CA LYS A 267 -2.68 -18.78 -11.32
C LYS A 267 -1.88 -19.37 -10.17
N ASP A 268 -0.67 -18.86 -9.92
CA ASP A 268 0.17 -19.28 -8.80
C ASP A 268 -0.57 -19.09 -7.47
N GLY A 269 -1.29 -17.98 -7.30
CA GLY A 269 -2.11 -17.71 -6.12
C GLY A 269 -3.33 -18.64 -5.96
N MET A 270 -3.84 -19.16 -7.07
CA MET A 270 -4.98 -20.10 -7.10
C MET A 270 -4.57 -21.58 -7.11
N GLY A 271 -3.27 -21.88 -7.18
CA GLY A 271 -2.75 -23.24 -7.27
C GLY A 271 -3.07 -23.94 -8.59
N LEU A 272 -3.07 -23.20 -9.70
CA LEU A 272 -3.33 -23.68 -11.07
C LEU A 272 -2.05 -23.98 -11.85
#